data_AF-A0A7V0XWU3-F1
#
_entry.id   AF-A0A7V0XWU3-F1
#
_cell.length_a   1.000
_cell.length_b   1.000
_cell.length_c   1.000
_cell.angle_alpha   90.00
_cell.angle_beta   90.00
_cell.angle_gamma   90.00
#
_symmetry.space_group_name_H-M   'P 1'
#
loop_
_entity.id
_entity.type
_entity.pdbx_description
1 polymer ?
#
loop_
_entity_poly.entity_id
_entity_poly.type
_entity_poly.pdbx_seq_one_letter_code
_entity_poly.pdbx_strand_id
1 'polypeptide(L)'
;MSSQTICSLSFMSSPSQNISPPRKLPHVRDAPAWTGPSSCPWYPISHETLPLRASVRHVSITSNVLRRSVRGSRGVRARHVLDARGGSGDLHAPDACRCAGEDMTMLNRSSRRRRSLRRQALPTEWWTLLMERVPLVQRLPREDLEELGGHLQVLLGEKRFEGAGDLQITDEIRLITLAQAAVLLLHRETSYFPRLVSLIVYPGAYVVRETIETEEMLVEEVEDARVGESWSLGTLILSWEEVEADLEDDQQNVVLHEFAHHLDAESGEMNGAPLLPDRELRRQWAAVMSAAHHRLGENTQQNRPTALDPYGAEEPSEFFAVAVEAFFLRPHRLAEEEPDLYRLLAAYFRQDPITWI
;
A
#
# COMPACT_ATOMS: atom_id res chain seq x y z
N MET A 1 24.61 60.76 -25.95
CA MET A 1 23.66 59.80 -26.52
C MET A 1 22.26 60.34 -26.29
N SER A 2 21.53 60.46 -27.39
CA SER A 2 20.08 60.56 -27.58
C SER A 2 19.29 61.71 -26.96
N SER A 3 18.53 62.32 -27.87
CA SER A 3 17.70 63.50 -27.78
C SER A 3 16.24 63.08 -28.03
N GLN A 4 15.31 63.94 -27.59
CA GLN A 4 13.93 64.11 -28.06
C GLN A 4 12.85 63.09 -27.60
N THR A 5 11.55 63.39 -27.45
CA THR A 5 10.70 64.59 -27.20
C THR A 5 9.26 64.15 -27.54
N ILE A 6 8.34 64.19 -26.56
CA ILE A 6 6.91 64.65 -26.63
C ILE A 6 5.84 63.91 -27.49
N CYS A 7 4.72 63.57 -26.80
CA CYS A 7 3.26 63.59 -27.10
C CYS A 7 2.69 62.93 -28.39
N SER A 8 1.39 62.61 -28.55
CA SER A 8 0.11 63.05 -27.95
C SER A 8 -1.02 62.04 -28.25
N LEU A 9 -2.09 62.09 -27.44
CA LEU A 9 -3.39 61.41 -27.61
C LEU A 9 -4.20 61.90 -28.83
N SER A 10 -5.16 61.08 -29.33
CA SER A 10 -6.63 61.32 -29.25
C SER A 10 -7.48 60.46 -30.22
N PHE A 11 -8.60 59.92 -29.69
CA PHE A 11 -10.01 59.86 -30.23
C PHE A 11 -10.25 59.38 -31.70
N MET A 12 -11.27 58.59 -32.10
CA MET A 12 -12.68 58.47 -31.69
C MET A 12 -13.40 57.38 -32.55
N SER A 13 -14.57 56.92 -32.07
CA SER A 13 -15.77 56.48 -32.85
C SER A 13 -16.11 54.98 -33.00
N SER A 14 -17.16 54.55 -32.29
CA SER A 14 -18.12 53.48 -32.65
C SER A 14 -19.14 54.00 -33.70
N PRO A 15 -19.93 53.15 -34.41
CA PRO A 15 -21.15 52.54 -33.84
C PRO A 15 -21.62 51.15 -34.41
N SER A 16 -22.29 50.37 -33.55
CA SER A 16 -23.59 49.66 -33.70
C SER A 16 -23.96 48.67 -34.85
N GLN A 17 -24.36 47.46 -34.40
CA GLN A 17 -25.61 46.68 -34.66
C GLN A 17 -25.70 45.47 -35.66
N ASN A 18 -26.20 44.33 -35.09
CA ASN A 18 -27.11 43.24 -35.57
C ASN A 18 -26.61 41.86 -35.08
N ILE A 19 -27.23 41.06 -34.17
CA ILE A 19 -28.59 40.53 -33.87
C ILE A 19 -29.09 39.39 -34.80
N SER A 20 -28.94 38.13 -34.30
CA SER A 20 -29.85 36.93 -34.31
C SER A 20 -30.02 36.01 -35.56
N PRO A 21 -30.53 34.74 -35.44
CA PRO A 21 -30.44 33.71 -34.36
C PRO A 21 -30.32 32.22 -34.93
N PRO A 22 -30.88 31.10 -34.37
CA PRO A 22 -30.19 29.80 -34.29
C PRO A 22 -30.74 28.71 -35.25
N ARG A 23 -30.11 27.52 -35.31
CA ARG A 23 -30.65 26.35 -36.05
C ARG A 23 -30.64 25.05 -35.26
N LYS A 24 -31.68 24.25 -35.53
CA LYS A 24 -32.32 23.19 -34.74
C LYS A 24 -31.63 21.81 -34.81
N LEU A 25 -31.92 21.02 -33.77
CA LEU A 25 -31.78 19.56 -33.58
C LEU A 25 -32.44 18.69 -34.68
N PRO A 26 -32.14 17.37 -34.66
CA PRO A 26 -33.16 16.34 -34.83
C PRO A 26 -33.28 15.37 -33.64
N HIS A 27 -34.52 14.90 -33.43
CA HIS A 27 -35.01 13.90 -32.47
C HIS A 27 -34.69 12.44 -32.84
N VAL A 28 -34.48 11.57 -31.83
CA VAL A 28 -34.96 10.16 -31.69
C VAL A 28 -34.90 9.83 -30.16
N ARG A 29 -35.99 9.77 -29.39
CA ARG A 29 -36.99 8.70 -29.08
C ARG A 29 -36.53 7.57 -28.12
N ASP A 30 -37.28 7.49 -27.00
CA ASP A 30 -37.68 6.36 -26.12
C ASP A 30 -36.56 5.58 -25.38
N ALA A 31 -36.56 5.21 -24.08
CA ALA A 31 -37.40 5.24 -22.86
C ALA A 31 -36.52 4.63 -21.70
N PRO A 32 -36.98 4.31 -20.46
CA PRO A 32 -38.11 4.79 -19.67
C PRO A 32 -37.70 5.42 -18.30
N ALA A 33 -38.67 6.09 -17.68
CA ALA A 33 -38.62 6.58 -16.31
C ALA A 33 -38.62 5.43 -15.28
N TRP A 34 -37.76 5.53 -14.27
CA TRP A 34 -37.89 4.78 -13.02
C TRP A 34 -38.39 5.74 -11.94
N THR A 35 -39.64 5.52 -11.52
CA THR A 35 -40.25 6.11 -10.34
C THR A 35 -39.92 5.25 -9.12
N GLY A 36 -39.21 5.81 -8.15
CA GLY A 36 -38.94 5.21 -6.84
C GLY A 36 -38.88 6.31 -5.77
N PRO A 37 -39.34 6.04 -4.54
CA PRO A 37 -40.05 7.04 -3.76
C PRO A 37 -39.14 7.99 -2.97
N SER A 38 -39.54 9.25 -3.00
CA SER A 38 -39.31 10.28 -2.01
C SER A 38 -39.68 9.83 -0.60
N SER A 39 -38.76 9.93 0.36
CA SER A 39 -38.92 10.65 1.63
C SER A 39 -37.93 10.15 2.70
N CYS A 40 -36.96 10.98 3.08
CA CYS A 40 -36.43 11.00 4.45
C CYS A 40 -35.98 12.45 4.76
N PRO A 41 -36.65 13.14 5.70
CA PRO A 41 -36.23 14.46 6.17
C PRO A 41 -35.24 14.32 7.35
N TRP A 42 -34.82 15.46 7.91
CA TRP A 42 -34.13 15.69 9.19
C TRP A 42 -32.66 16.11 9.11
N TYR A 43 -32.48 17.44 9.13
CA TYR A 43 -31.45 18.11 9.94
C TYR A 43 -32.12 19.27 10.67
N PRO A 44 -31.89 19.41 11.99
CA PRO A 44 -31.59 20.74 12.48
C PRO A 44 -30.32 20.75 13.35
N ILE A 45 -29.56 21.82 13.15
CA ILE A 45 -28.40 22.25 13.92
C ILE A 45 -28.85 22.63 15.33
N SER A 46 -28.12 22.17 16.34
CA SER A 46 -28.10 22.81 17.66
C SER A 46 -26.66 22.86 18.19
N HIS A 47 -26.17 24.10 18.37
CA HIS A 47 -25.00 24.42 19.18
C HIS A 47 -25.30 24.12 20.65
N GLU A 48 -24.36 23.47 21.35
CA GLU A 48 -24.12 23.75 22.77
C GLU A 48 -22.73 23.26 23.24
N THR A 49 -21.90 24.25 23.57
CA THR A 49 -20.88 24.33 24.63
C THR A 49 -20.11 23.10 25.12
N LEU A 50 -18.78 23.20 24.92
CA LEU A 50 -17.68 22.58 25.68
C LEU A 50 -17.87 22.59 27.20
N PRO A 51 -17.20 21.64 27.89
CA PRO A 51 -16.19 22.08 28.85
C PRO A 51 -14.80 21.45 28.64
N LEU A 52 -13.83 22.23 29.09
CA LEU A 52 -12.39 22.03 29.06
C LEU A 52 -11.88 20.88 29.94
N ARG A 53 -10.79 20.25 29.43
CA ARG A 53 -9.68 19.56 30.10
C ARG A 53 -9.86 18.12 30.58
N ALA A 54 -9.15 17.22 29.89
CA ALA A 54 -7.97 16.56 30.46
C ALA A 54 -6.96 16.29 29.34
N SER A 55 -5.78 16.91 29.43
CA SER A 55 -4.64 16.65 28.55
C SER A 55 -4.05 15.29 28.92
N VAL A 56 -4.52 14.22 28.29
CA VAL A 56 -3.79 12.95 28.27
C VAL A 56 -2.82 13.05 27.11
N ARG A 57 -1.52 13.15 27.43
CA ARG A 57 -0.47 12.96 26.43
C ARG A 57 -0.53 11.50 26.03
N HIS A 58 -1.07 11.21 24.84
CA HIS A 58 -0.78 9.94 24.20
C HIS A 58 0.72 9.90 23.93
N VAL A 59 1.37 8.94 24.58
CA VAL A 59 2.74 8.55 24.26
C VAL A 59 2.60 7.60 23.08
N SER A 60 2.79 8.10 21.87
CA SER A 60 3.14 7.26 20.73
C SER A 60 4.45 6.58 21.10
N ILE A 61 4.43 5.25 21.26
CA ILE A 61 5.63 4.48 21.53
C ILE A 61 6.34 4.33 20.18
N THR A 62 7.04 5.40 19.78
CA THR A 62 8.06 5.34 18.74
C THR A 62 9.21 4.49 19.27
N SER A 63 9.58 3.42 18.54
CA SER A 63 10.76 2.60 18.82
C SER A 63 11.98 3.51 18.99
N ASN A 64 12.51 3.52 20.21
CA ASN A 64 13.53 4.45 20.66
C ASN A 64 14.86 3.71 20.71
N VAL A 65 15.54 3.56 19.57
CA VAL A 65 16.87 2.92 19.54
C VAL A 65 17.95 3.94 19.86
N LEU A 66 18.55 3.77 21.04
CA LEU A 66 19.61 4.60 21.58
C LEU A 66 20.92 4.44 20.77
N ARG A 67 21.48 5.57 20.35
CA ARG A 67 22.88 5.69 19.93
C ARG A 67 23.83 5.24 21.04
N ARG A 68 24.81 4.39 20.71
CA ARG A 68 26.13 4.45 21.37
C ARG A 68 27.28 4.04 20.46
N SER A 69 28.25 4.96 20.39
CA SER A 69 29.54 4.80 19.74
C SER A 69 30.39 3.77 20.49
N VAL A 70 31.07 2.87 19.75
CA VAL A 70 32.27 2.19 20.26
C VAL A 70 33.41 2.36 19.26
N ARG A 71 34.46 3.04 19.74
CA ARG A 71 35.78 3.13 19.12
C ARG A 71 36.43 1.74 19.06
N GLY A 72 36.98 1.42 17.90
CA GLY A 72 38.32 0.88 17.71
C GLY A 72 38.71 -0.38 18.47
N SER A 73 38.87 -1.49 17.74
CA SER A 73 39.85 -2.53 18.06
C SER A 73 40.33 -3.22 16.78
N ARG A 74 41.60 -3.58 16.80
CA ARG A 74 42.47 -3.86 15.66
C ARG A 74 42.27 -5.26 15.08
N GLY A 75 42.39 -5.29 13.75
CA GLY A 75 42.74 -6.37 12.83
C GLY A 75 43.10 -7.76 13.34
N VAL A 76 42.53 -8.76 12.63
CA VAL A 76 43.23 -10.00 12.27
C VAL A 76 42.90 -10.31 10.81
N ARG A 77 43.95 -10.53 10.00
CA ARG A 77 43.88 -10.96 8.59
C ARG A 77 43.64 -12.47 8.55
N ALA A 78 42.63 -12.93 7.83
CA ALA A 78 42.55 -14.32 7.37
C ALA A 78 43.03 -14.39 5.91
N ARG A 79 44.08 -15.17 5.68
CA ARG A 79 44.74 -15.38 4.39
C ARG A 79 43.92 -16.33 3.54
N HIS A 80 43.74 -15.95 2.27
CA HIS A 80 43.42 -16.85 1.17
C HIS A 80 44.44 -17.99 1.09
N VAL A 81 43.94 -19.23 0.99
CA VAL A 81 44.69 -20.35 0.44
C VAL A 81 43.88 -20.89 -0.73
N LEU A 82 44.43 -20.65 -1.92
CA LEU A 82 44.11 -21.34 -3.16
C LEU A 82 44.64 -22.76 -3.04
N ASP A 83 43.83 -23.76 -3.38
CA ASP A 83 44.38 -25.01 -3.89
C ASP A 83 43.53 -25.52 -5.06
N ALA A 84 44.23 -25.79 -6.16
CA ALA A 84 43.70 -26.11 -7.46
C ALA A 84 44.18 -27.50 -7.86
N ARG A 85 43.25 -28.44 -8.04
CA ARG A 85 43.40 -29.72 -8.79
C ARG A 85 41.98 -30.06 -9.26
N GLY A 86 41.63 -30.25 -10.53
CA GLY A 86 42.33 -30.98 -11.59
C GLY A 86 41.78 -32.41 -11.62
N GLY A 87 40.72 -32.67 -12.38
CA GLY A 87 40.12 -34.00 -12.49
C GLY A 87 38.96 -34.06 -13.49
N SER A 88 39.29 -34.42 -14.73
CA SER A 88 38.36 -34.76 -15.82
C SER A 88 37.66 -36.09 -15.54
N GLY A 89 36.35 -36.16 -15.74
CA GLY A 89 35.58 -37.40 -15.65
C GLY A 89 34.22 -37.26 -16.32
N ASP A 90 34.10 -37.83 -17.52
CA ASP A 90 32.86 -38.04 -18.26
C ASP A 90 31.86 -38.85 -17.43
N LEU A 91 30.66 -38.31 -17.21
CA LEU A 91 29.51 -39.09 -16.72
C LEU A 91 28.22 -38.65 -17.42
N HIS A 92 27.46 -39.67 -17.77
CA HIS A 92 26.26 -39.71 -18.61
C HIS A 92 25.17 -38.67 -18.30
N ALA A 93 24.53 -38.19 -19.36
CA ALA A 93 23.21 -37.57 -19.31
C ALA A 93 22.14 -38.61 -18.90
N PRO A 94 21.29 -38.33 -17.90
CA PRO A 94 20.07 -39.10 -17.70
C PRO A 94 18.89 -38.46 -18.44
N ASP A 95 18.01 -39.35 -18.85
CA ASP A 95 16.86 -39.16 -19.70
C ASP A 95 15.88 -38.06 -19.25
N ALA A 96 15.30 -37.41 -20.25
CA ALA A 96 14.17 -36.50 -20.13
C ALA A 96 12.96 -37.21 -19.49
N CYS A 97 12.76 -37.01 -18.19
CA CYS A 97 11.56 -37.43 -17.50
C CYS A 97 10.43 -36.42 -17.78
N ARG A 98 9.36 -36.91 -18.43
CA ARG A 98 8.10 -36.20 -18.65
C ARG A 98 7.40 -35.94 -17.31
N CYS A 99 7.52 -34.73 -16.77
CA CYS A 99 6.66 -34.22 -15.70
C CYS A 99 5.99 -32.91 -16.15
N ALA A 100 5.03 -32.98 -17.08
CA ALA A 100 4.29 -31.81 -17.57
C ALA A 100 2.76 -31.93 -17.38
N GLY A 101 2.29 -32.91 -16.59
CA GLY A 101 0.87 -33.25 -16.49
C GLY A 101 0.15 -32.78 -15.22
N GLU A 102 0.83 -32.71 -14.08
CA GLU A 102 0.14 -32.55 -12.78
C GLU A 102 0.01 -31.08 -12.35
N ASP A 103 1.07 -30.28 -12.57
CA ASP A 103 1.14 -28.87 -12.14
C ASP A 103 0.10 -27.99 -12.86
N MET A 104 -0.12 -28.25 -14.15
CA MET A 104 -1.07 -27.50 -14.98
C MET A 104 -2.55 -27.71 -14.59
N THR A 105 -2.88 -28.80 -13.88
CA THR A 105 -4.25 -29.09 -13.44
C THR A 105 -4.63 -28.37 -12.15
N MET A 106 -3.68 -28.20 -11.22
CA MET A 106 -3.84 -27.47 -9.96
C MET A 106 -3.96 -25.96 -10.21
N LEU A 107 -3.09 -25.41 -11.06
CA LEU A 107 -3.17 -24.03 -11.55
C LEU A 107 -4.53 -23.74 -12.21
N ASN A 108 -5.04 -24.64 -13.04
CA ASN A 108 -6.33 -24.46 -13.73
C ASN A 108 -7.54 -24.55 -12.78
N ARG A 109 -7.50 -25.39 -11.74
CA ARG A 109 -8.57 -25.47 -10.72
C ARG A 109 -8.62 -24.22 -9.83
N SER A 110 -7.46 -23.75 -9.38
CA SER A 110 -7.35 -22.51 -8.59
C SER A 110 -7.86 -21.30 -9.39
N SER A 111 -7.45 -21.15 -10.65
CA SER A 111 -7.94 -20.06 -11.51
C SER A 111 -9.43 -20.15 -11.85
N ARG A 112 -10.04 -21.34 -11.88
CA ARG A 112 -11.50 -21.49 -12.03
C ARG A 112 -12.25 -21.12 -10.76
N ARG A 113 -11.76 -21.55 -9.59
CA ARG A 113 -12.33 -21.20 -8.29
C ARG A 113 -12.30 -19.68 -8.08
N ARG A 114 -11.15 -19.05 -8.31
CA ARG A 114 -10.99 -17.58 -8.23
C ARG A 114 -11.93 -16.84 -9.18
N ARG A 115 -12.06 -17.29 -10.44
CA ARG A 115 -13.04 -16.72 -11.38
C ARG A 115 -14.48 -16.87 -10.92
N SER A 116 -14.82 -17.97 -10.24
CA SER A 116 -16.15 -18.15 -9.67
C SER A 116 -16.41 -17.22 -8.49
N LEU A 117 -15.42 -17.03 -7.60
CA LEU A 117 -15.51 -16.14 -6.45
C LEU A 117 -15.58 -14.66 -6.88
N ARG A 118 -14.72 -14.23 -7.83
CA ARG A 118 -14.72 -12.85 -8.37
C ARG A 118 -16.08 -12.41 -8.94
N ARG A 119 -16.92 -13.35 -9.37
CA ARG A 119 -18.25 -13.07 -9.95
C ARG A 119 -19.36 -12.97 -8.90
N GLN A 120 -19.08 -13.33 -7.66
CA GLN A 120 -20.07 -13.23 -6.59
C GLN A 120 -20.21 -11.77 -6.18
N ALA A 121 -21.44 -11.30 -6.06
CA ALA A 121 -21.69 -9.97 -5.52
C ALA A 121 -21.31 -9.93 -4.04
N LEU A 122 -20.64 -8.86 -3.61
CA LEU A 122 -20.46 -8.60 -2.19
C LEU A 122 -21.83 -8.23 -1.58
N PRO A 123 -22.22 -8.79 -0.42
CA PRO A 123 -23.45 -8.41 0.28
C PRO A 123 -23.55 -6.90 0.51
N THR A 124 -24.78 -6.36 0.50
CA THR A 124 -25.00 -4.91 0.60
C THR A 124 -24.56 -4.38 1.97
N GLU A 125 -24.80 -5.15 3.02
CA GLU A 125 -24.36 -4.86 4.39
C GLU A 125 -22.84 -4.74 4.52
N TRP A 126 -22.08 -5.53 3.76
CA TRP A 126 -20.62 -5.45 3.73
C TRP A 126 -20.15 -4.20 2.99
N TRP A 127 -20.82 -3.84 1.89
CA TRP A 127 -20.56 -2.56 1.23
C TRP A 127 -20.85 -1.36 2.14
N THR A 128 -21.97 -1.39 2.87
CA THR A 128 -22.30 -0.34 3.84
C THR A 128 -21.21 -0.19 4.89
N LEU A 129 -20.75 -1.30 5.49
CA LEU A 129 -19.65 -1.30 6.46
C LEU A 129 -18.38 -0.67 5.86
N LEU A 130 -17.97 -1.11 4.67
CA LEU A 130 -16.74 -0.63 4.04
C LEU A 130 -16.80 0.86 3.69
N MET A 131 -17.93 1.32 3.14
CA MET A 131 -18.13 2.73 2.82
C MET A 131 -18.26 3.60 4.07
N GLU A 132 -18.67 3.04 5.21
CA GLU A 132 -18.73 3.77 6.49
C GLU A 132 -17.36 3.84 7.17
N ARG A 133 -16.59 2.74 7.13
CA ARG A 133 -15.43 2.56 8.01
C ARG A 133 -14.07 2.66 7.33
N VAL A 134 -13.97 2.52 6.01
CA VAL A 134 -12.67 2.44 5.32
C VAL A 134 -12.46 3.64 4.39
N PRO A 135 -11.70 4.68 4.80
CA PRO A 135 -11.48 5.89 4.00
C PRO A 135 -10.87 5.62 2.62
N LEU A 136 -10.01 4.60 2.49
CA LEU A 136 -9.47 4.18 1.21
C LEU A 136 -10.57 3.76 0.23
N VAL A 137 -11.57 3.01 0.70
CA VAL A 137 -12.68 2.54 -0.14
C VAL A 137 -13.62 3.68 -0.50
N GLN A 138 -13.84 4.62 0.42
CA GLN A 138 -14.70 5.80 0.19
C GLN A 138 -14.20 6.67 -0.96
N ARG A 139 -12.88 6.82 -1.10
CA ARG A 139 -12.24 7.65 -2.13
C ARG A 139 -12.16 6.97 -3.50
N LEU A 140 -12.29 5.64 -3.57
CA LEU A 140 -12.12 4.90 -4.81
C LEU A 140 -13.13 5.35 -5.89
N PRO A 141 -12.69 5.42 -7.16
CA PRO A 141 -13.59 5.61 -8.29
C PRO A 141 -14.68 4.52 -8.32
N ARG A 142 -15.88 4.88 -8.78
CA ARG A 142 -17.02 3.96 -8.75
C ARG A 142 -16.79 2.71 -9.60
N GLU A 143 -16.06 2.85 -10.69
CA GLU A 143 -15.64 1.76 -11.58
C GLU A 143 -14.74 0.73 -10.87
N ASP A 144 -13.96 1.16 -9.88
CA ASP A 144 -13.01 0.31 -9.17
C ASP A 144 -13.67 -0.50 -8.06
N LEU A 145 -14.83 -0.05 -7.56
CA LEU A 145 -15.59 -0.75 -6.52
C LEU A 145 -16.06 -2.15 -6.97
N GLU A 146 -16.42 -2.32 -8.24
CA GLU A 146 -16.81 -3.65 -8.76
C GLU A 146 -15.62 -4.61 -8.77
N GLU A 147 -14.46 -4.13 -9.22
CA GLU A 147 -13.23 -4.93 -9.20
C GLU A 147 -12.80 -5.25 -7.77
N LEU A 148 -12.83 -4.27 -6.86
CA LEU A 148 -12.54 -4.43 -5.44
C LEU A 148 -13.41 -5.52 -4.82
N GLY A 149 -14.72 -5.50 -5.05
CA GLY A 149 -15.66 -6.51 -4.56
C GLY A 149 -15.30 -7.92 -5.03
N GLY A 150 -14.88 -8.04 -6.29
CA GLY A 150 -14.38 -9.30 -6.85
C GLY A 150 -13.10 -9.79 -6.16
N HIS A 151 -12.15 -8.89 -5.86
CA HIS A 151 -10.93 -9.25 -5.12
C HIS A 151 -11.24 -9.66 -3.68
N LEU A 152 -12.12 -8.93 -3.00
CA LEU A 152 -12.57 -9.24 -1.65
C LEU A 152 -13.16 -10.64 -1.55
N GLN A 153 -14.02 -11.04 -2.49
CA GLN A 153 -14.60 -12.39 -2.51
C GLN A 153 -13.53 -13.49 -2.62
N VAL A 154 -12.49 -13.25 -3.40
CA VAL A 154 -11.37 -14.20 -3.49
C VAL A 154 -10.58 -14.23 -2.20
N LEU A 155 -10.21 -13.07 -1.66
CA LEU A 155 -9.42 -12.97 -0.42
C LEU A 155 -10.18 -13.59 0.76
N LEU A 156 -11.47 -13.31 0.94
CA LEU A 156 -12.31 -13.89 1.99
C LEU A 156 -12.42 -15.41 1.88
N GLY A 157 -12.36 -15.94 0.65
CA GLY A 157 -12.39 -17.38 0.39
C GLY A 157 -11.03 -18.08 0.47
N GLU A 158 -9.91 -17.34 0.53
CA GLU A 158 -8.55 -17.91 0.50
C GLU A 158 -7.74 -17.61 1.76
N LYS A 159 -7.97 -16.47 2.40
CA LYS A 159 -7.24 -16.03 3.60
C LYS A 159 -7.97 -16.46 4.85
N ARG A 160 -7.22 -17.11 5.75
CA ARG A 160 -7.71 -17.52 7.07
C ARG A 160 -7.44 -16.40 8.06
N PHE A 161 -8.34 -16.26 9.03
CA PHE A 161 -8.19 -15.32 10.13
C PHE A 161 -8.29 -16.09 11.43
N GLU A 162 -7.39 -15.78 12.35
CA GLU A 162 -7.30 -16.38 13.66
C GLU A 162 -7.20 -15.27 14.70
N GLY A 163 -8.10 -15.28 15.67
CA GLY A 163 -8.07 -14.31 16.77
C GLY A 163 -7.12 -14.78 17.86
N ALA A 164 -6.23 -13.91 18.31
CA ALA A 164 -5.34 -14.19 19.41
C ALA A 164 -5.90 -13.67 20.74
N GLY A 165 -5.55 -14.36 21.84
CA GLY A 165 -6.14 -14.11 23.14
C GLY A 165 -7.65 -14.40 23.13
N ASP A 166 -8.45 -13.45 23.62
CA ASP A 166 -9.91 -13.58 23.68
C ASP A 166 -10.62 -12.93 22.48
N LEU A 167 -9.88 -12.36 21.52
CA LEU A 167 -10.46 -11.67 20.37
C LEU A 167 -11.18 -12.68 19.45
N GLN A 168 -12.48 -12.45 19.22
CA GLN A 168 -13.25 -13.21 18.24
C GLN A 168 -13.19 -12.53 16.89
N ILE A 169 -12.80 -13.26 15.85
CA ILE A 169 -12.77 -12.73 14.48
C ILE A 169 -14.20 -12.50 13.98
N THR A 170 -14.50 -11.24 13.68
CA THR A 170 -15.78 -10.83 13.08
C THR A 170 -15.62 -10.62 11.57
N ASP A 171 -16.74 -10.53 10.86
CA ASP A 171 -16.71 -10.13 9.45
C ASP A 171 -16.16 -8.71 9.27
N GLU A 172 -16.38 -7.83 10.25
CA GLU A 172 -15.80 -6.48 10.26
C GLU A 172 -14.27 -6.50 10.20
N ILE A 173 -13.62 -7.27 11.09
CA ILE A 173 -12.15 -7.41 11.12
C ILE A 173 -11.64 -7.91 9.76
N ARG A 174 -12.29 -8.95 9.22
CA ARG A 174 -11.91 -9.56 7.94
C ARG A 174 -12.09 -8.60 6.77
N LEU A 175 -13.23 -7.92 6.71
CA LEU A 175 -13.57 -7.02 5.60
C LEU A 175 -12.69 -5.78 5.60
N ILE A 176 -12.53 -5.12 6.74
CA ILE A 176 -11.70 -3.91 6.87
C ILE A 176 -10.25 -4.22 6.50
N THR A 177 -9.69 -5.32 7.02
CA THR A 177 -8.32 -5.73 6.69
C THR A 177 -8.18 -6.06 5.21
N LEU A 178 -9.04 -6.93 4.67
CA LEU A 178 -8.90 -7.38 3.28
C LEU A 178 -9.26 -6.31 2.25
N ALA A 179 -10.11 -5.33 2.57
CA ALA A 179 -10.46 -4.26 1.65
C ALA A 179 -9.26 -3.36 1.38
N GLN A 180 -8.51 -3.02 2.42
CA GLN A 180 -7.28 -2.22 2.30
C GLN A 180 -6.23 -2.99 1.48
N ALA A 181 -6.01 -4.28 1.77
CA ALA A 181 -5.13 -5.13 0.97
C ALA A 181 -5.60 -5.28 -0.50
N ALA A 182 -6.91 -5.32 -0.75
CA ALA A 182 -7.48 -5.47 -2.08
C ALA A 182 -7.23 -4.24 -2.97
N VAL A 183 -7.07 -3.04 -2.40
CA VAL A 183 -6.69 -1.83 -3.16
C VAL A 183 -5.37 -2.04 -3.92
N LEU A 184 -4.40 -2.72 -3.29
CA LEU A 184 -3.11 -3.03 -3.90
C LEU A 184 -3.20 -3.94 -5.14
N LEU A 185 -4.34 -4.62 -5.32
CA LEU A 185 -4.58 -5.62 -6.36
C LEU A 185 -5.34 -5.08 -7.58
N LEU A 186 -5.96 -3.90 -7.49
CA LEU A 186 -6.77 -3.31 -8.56
C LEU A 186 -5.94 -3.11 -9.85
N HIS A 187 -6.60 -3.22 -11.01
CA HIS A 187 -6.03 -3.00 -12.36
C HIS A 187 -4.87 -3.93 -12.75
N ARG A 188 -4.65 -5.01 -11.98
CA ARG A 188 -3.49 -5.91 -12.11
C ARG A 188 -3.90 -7.38 -12.19
N GLU A 189 -3.07 -8.17 -12.86
CA GLU A 189 -3.13 -9.63 -12.72
C GLU A 189 -2.50 -10.02 -11.39
N THR A 190 -3.22 -10.78 -10.56
CA THR A 190 -2.83 -11.00 -9.17
C THR A 190 -2.90 -12.46 -8.75
N SER A 191 -1.89 -12.86 -7.98
CA SER A 191 -1.78 -14.17 -7.31
C SER A 191 -2.46 -14.20 -5.94
N TYR A 192 -2.98 -13.06 -5.47
CA TYR A 192 -3.62 -12.86 -4.16
C TYR A 192 -2.69 -13.22 -3.01
N PHE A 193 -1.47 -12.68 -2.98
CA PHE A 193 -0.49 -12.91 -1.90
C PHE A 193 -0.27 -14.41 -1.64
N PRO A 194 0.32 -15.16 -2.58
CA PRO A 194 0.28 -16.63 -2.60
C PRO A 194 1.02 -17.27 -1.44
N ARG A 195 2.01 -16.59 -0.85
CA ARG A 195 2.74 -17.05 0.33
C ARG A 195 1.98 -16.79 1.64
N LEU A 196 1.03 -15.87 1.66
CA LEU A 196 0.21 -15.55 2.84
C LEU A 196 -0.99 -16.49 2.93
N VAL A 197 -1.12 -17.23 4.03
CA VAL A 197 -2.18 -18.22 4.26
C VAL A 197 -3.09 -17.80 5.42
N SER A 198 -2.51 -17.34 6.54
CA SER A 198 -3.27 -16.99 7.76
C SER A 198 -2.93 -15.59 8.25
N LEU A 199 -3.93 -14.90 8.79
CA LEU A 199 -3.80 -13.62 9.48
C LEU A 199 -4.17 -13.83 10.95
N ILE A 200 -3.22 -13.60 11.85
CA ILE A 200 -3.44 -13.65 13.29
C ILE A 200 -3.69 -12.22 13.77
N VAL A 201 -4.84 -11.99 14.40
CA VAL A 201 -5.24 -10.66 14.87
C VAL A 201 -5.25 -10.64 16.39
N TYR A 202 -4.44 -9.77 16.99
CA TYR A 202 -4.43 -9.46 18.41
C TYR A 202 -5.36 -8.28 18.70
N PRO A 203 -5.96 -8.19 19.90
CA PRO A 203 -6.81 -7.05 20.25
C PRO A 203 -6.02 -5.73 20.37
N GLY A 204 -4.72 -5.78 20.69
CA GLY A 204 -3.84 -4.62 20.81
C GLY A 204 -2.37 -5.01 20.64
N ALA A 205 -1.46 -4.06 20.85
CA ALA A 205 -0.02 -4.27 20.71
C ALA A 205 0.46 -5.45 21.59
N TYR A 206 1.23 -6.35 21.01
CA TYR A 206 1.76 -7.53 21.68
C TYR A 206 3.28 -7.50 21.71
N VAL A 207 3.86 -8.06 22.78
CA VAL A 207 5.31 -8.23 22.92
C VAL A 207 5.62 -9.69 22.60
N VAL A 208 6.38 -9.93 21.54
CA VAL A 208 6.94 -11.26 21.30
C VAL A 208 8.20 -11.36 22.16
N ARG A 209 8.20 -12.31 23.09
CA ARG A 209 9.42 -12.70 23.79
C ARG A 209 10.14 -13.72 22.92
N GLU A 210 11.18 -13.28 22.22
CA GLU A 210 12.06 -14.18 21.48
C GLU A 210 13.28 -14.49 22.32
N THR A 211 13.56 -15.78 22.50
CA THR A 211 14.79 -16.25 23.11
C THR A 211 15.80 -16.49 22.00
N ILE A 212 16.73 -15.56 21.81
CA ILE A 212 17.85 -15.77 20.91
C ILE A 212 18.90 -16.60 21.66
N GLU A 213 19.07 -17.87 21.27
CA GLU A 213 20.19 -18.69 21.73
C GLU A 213 21.45 -18.27 20.96
N THR A 214 22.37 -17.57 21.63
CA THR A 214 23.69 -17.26 21.05
C THR A 214 24.62 -18.47 21.20
N GLU A 215 25.63 -18.62 20.33
CA GLU A 215 26.65 -19.71 20.37
C GLU A 215 27.33 -19.87 21.75
N GLU A 216 27.25 -18.83 22.60
CA GLU A 216 27.77 -18.80 23.96
C GLU A 216 26.68 -18.94 25.04
N MET A 217 25.62 -19.76 24.83
CA MET A 217 24.63 -20.12 25.87
C MET A 217 24.02 -18.94 26.66
N LEU A 218 24.08 -17.72 26.10
CA LEU A 218 23.44 -16.54 26.66
C LEU A 218 22.05 -16.45 26.01
N VAL A 219 21.02 -16.65 26.83
CA VAL A 219 19.65 -16.28 26.49
C VAL A 219 19.56 -14.76 26.68
N GLU A 220 19.54 -14.02 25.57
CA GLU A 220 19.19 -12.60 25.62
C GLU A 220 17.67 -12.48 25.55
N GLU A 221 17.07 -11.94 26.61
CA GLU A 221 15.65 -11.59 26.65
C GLU A 221 15.49 -10.24 25.95
N VAL A 222 15.18 -10.25 24.66
CA VAL A 222 14.82 -9.03 23.93
C VAL A 222 13.31 -8.83 24.07
N GLU A 223 12.91 -7.82 24.86
CA GLU A 223 11.53 -7.34 24.88
C GLU A 223 11.31 -6.44 23.66
N ASP A 224 10.70 -7.01 22.63
CA ASP A 224 10.39 -6.28 21.40
C ASP A 224 8.87 -6.13 21.28
N ALA A 225 8.39 -4.88 21.32
CA ALA A 225 7.00 -4.55 21.07
C ALA A 225 6.81 -4.62 19.54
N ARG A 226 6.51 -5.82 19.04
CA ARG A 226 6.50 -6.08 17.60
C ARG A 226 5.17 -5.65 17.00
N VAL A 227 5.24 -4.63 16.17
CA VAL A 227 4.29 -4.38 15.09
C VAL A 227 4.75 -5.27 13.91
N GLY A 228 3.87 -6.12 13.38
CA GLY A 228 4.04 -6.70 12.04
C GLY A 228 4.92 -7.95 11.82
N GLU A 229 5.92 -8.28 12.64
CA GLU A 229 6.91 -9.28 12.20
C GLU A 229 6.70 -10.74 12.69
N SER A 230 6.19 -11.60 11.79
CA SER A 230 6.70 -12.99 11.65
C SER A 230 6.43 -13.55 10.24
N TRP A 231 7.27 -13.15 9.31
CA TRP A 231 7.21 -13.47 7.87
C TRP A 231 7.63 -14.89 7.50
N SER A 232 7.84 -15.78 8.47
CA SER A 232 8.59 -17.02 8.27
C SER A 232 7.76 -18.21 7.76
N LEU A 233 6.42 -18.17 7.85
CA LEU A 233 5.56 -19.34 7.57
C LEU A 233 4.24 -19.04 6.84
N GLY A 234 4.16 -17.90 6.14
CA GLY A 234 2.92 -17.52 5.46
C GLY A 234 1.82 -17.06 6.42
N THR A 235 2.23 -16.47 7.53
CA THR A 235 1.35 -15.86 8.53
C THR A 235 1.64 -14.37 8.58
N LEU A 236 0.60 -13.57 8.69
CA LEU A 236 0.69 -12.14 8.99
C LEU A 236 0.10 -11.90 10.38
N ILE A 237 0.74 -11.08 11.20
CA ILE A 237 0.23 -10.74 12.53
C ILE A 237 -0.14 -9.27 12.57
N LEU A 238 -1.34 -8.96 13.07
CA LEU A 238 -1.89 -7.61 13.12
C LEU A 238 -2.42 -7.27 14.52
N SER A 239 -2.30 -6.00 14.91
CA SER A 239 -2.97 -5.42 16.07
C SER A 239 -4.29 -4.77 15.60
N TRP A 240 -5.43 -5.22 16.12
CA TRP A 240 -6.73 -4.65 15.75
C TRP A 240 -6.86 -3.19 16.16
N GLU A 241 -6.40 -2.83 17.36
CA GLU A 241 -6.36 -1.44 17.83
C GLU A 241 -5.59 -0.52 16.88
N GLU A 242 -4.50 -1.01 16.29
CA GLU A 242 -3.70 -0.25 15.32
C GLU A 242 -4.41 -0.15 13.97
N VAL A 243 -4.99 -1.25 13.50
CA VAL A 243 -5.84 -1.22 12.30
C VAL A 243 -7.00 -0.24 12.47
N GLU A 244 -7.62 -0.16 13.64
CA GLU A 244 -8.69 0.81 13.93
C GLU A 244 -8.17 2.25 13.96
N ALA A 245 -7.02 2.49 14.60
CA ALA A 245 -6.40 3.81 14.65
C ALA A 245 -6.04 4.34 13.25
N ASP A 246 -5.56 3.47 12.36
CA ASP A 246 -5.19 3.80 10.98
C ASP A 246 -6.41 4.10 10.08
N LEU A 247 -7.63 3.81 10.52
CA LEU A 247 -8.85 4.25 9.81
C LEU A 247 -9.21 5.71 10.15
N GLU A 248 -8.67 6.26 11.24
CA GLU A 248 -8.93 7.62 11.70
C GLU A 248 -7.84 8.62 11.31
N ASP A 249 -6.63 8.14 10.99
CA ASP A 249 -5.45 8.94 10.60
C ASP A 249 -4.97 8.58 9.17
N ASP A 250 -4.42 9.55 8.44
CA ASP A 250 -3.83 9.38 7.11
C ASP A 250 -2.29 9.29 7.13
N GLN A 251 -1.69 9.21 8.31
CA GLN A 251 -0.23 9.16 8.47
C GLN A 251 0.39 7.80 8.12
N GLN A 252 -0.22 6.71 8.57
CA GLN A 252 0.28 5.35 8.41
C GLN A 252 -0.89 4.38 8.19
N ASN A 253 -0.58 3.20 7.66
CA ASN A 253 -1.55 2.13 7.48
C ASN A 253 -0.84 0.78 7.53
N VAL A 254 -0.88 0.12 8.69
CA VAL A 254 -0.24 -1.17 8.95
C VAL A 254 -0.69 -2.22 7.95
N VAL A 255 -1.96 -2.19 7.52
CA VAL A 255 -2.44 -3.17 6.53
C VAL A 255 -1.78 -2.94 5.17
N LEU A 256 -1.72 -1.70 4.68
CA LEU A 256 -1.02 -1.43 3.42
C LEU A 256 0.48 -1.75 3.52
N HIS A 257 1.10 -1.39 4.65
CA HIS A 257 2.50 -1.63 4.94
C HIS A 257 2.85 -3.12 4.86
N GLU A 258 2.17 -3.94 5.66
CA GLU A 258 2.39 -5.37 5.71
C GLU A 258 2.06 -6.02 4.37
N PHE A 259 0.96 -5.66 3.71
CA PHE A 259 0.66 -6.25 2.40
C PHE A 259 1.62 -5.78 1.29
N ALA A 260 2.31 -4.63 1.43
CA ALA A 260 3.37 -4.21 0.52
C ALA A 260 4.60 -5.13 0.64
N HIS A 261 5.03 -5.47 1.85
CA HIS A 261 6.08 -6.49 2.07
C HIS A 261 5.71 -7.84 1.44
N HIS A 262 4.42 -8.21 1.45
CA HIS A 262 3.96 -9.43 0.78
C HIS A 262 4.06 -9.34 -0.74
N LEU A 263 3.88 -8.16 -1.33
CA LEU A 263 4.13 -7.94 -2.76
C LEU A 263 5.61 -8.01 -3.09
N ASP A 264 6.47 -7.44 -2.24
CA ASP A 264 7.93 -7.46 -2.42
C ASP A 264 8.45 -8.91 -2.44
N ALA A 265 8.04 -9.68 -1.43
CA ALA A 265 8.40 -11.08 -1.27
C ALA A 265 7.85 -12.02 -2.37
N GLU A 266 6.94 -11.58 -3.25
CA GLU A 266 6.52 -12.39 -4.40
C GLU A 266 7.69 -12.63 -5.36
N SER A 267 8.66 -11.72 -5.44
CA SER A 267 9.87 -11.86 -6.25
C SER A 267 10.79 -12.99 -5.75
N GLY A 268 10.68 -13.35 -4.47
CA GLY A 268 11.57 -14.26 -3.77
C GLY A 268 12.67 -13.57 -2.96
N GLU A 269 12.80 -12.25 -3.08
CA GLU A 269 13.68 -11.39 -2.29
C GLU A 269 12.84 -10.28 -1.65
N MET A 270 13.25 -9.78 -0.49
CA MET A 270 12.69 -8.57 0.14
C MET A 270 13.72 -7.46 0.00
N ASN A 271 13.65 -6.73 -1.12
CA ASN A 271 14.64 -5.73 -1.50
C ASN A 271 14.00 -4.42 -1.97
N GLY A 272 12.70 -4.24 -1.70
CA GLY A 272 11.89 -3.12 -2.15
C GLY A 272 11.56 -3.17 -3.65
N ALA A 273 11.63 -4.35 -4.28
CA ALA A 273 11.30 -4.56 -5.68
C ALA A 273 10.34 -5.76 -5.86
N PRO A 274 9.02 -5.50 -5.88
CA PRO A 274 8.04 -6.56 -6.11
C PRO A 274 8.10 -7.10 -7.53
N LEU A 275 7.24 -8.07 -7.88
CA LEU A 275 7.15 -8.57 -9.26
C LEU A 275 6.75 -7.46 -10.25
N LEU A 276 7.74 -6.95 -10.99
CA LEU A 276 7.56 -5.89 -11.97
C LEU A 276 7.18 -6.47 -13.34
N PRO A 277 5.97 -6.18 -13.88
CA PRO A 277 5.49 -6.82 -15.10
C PRO A 277 6.20 -6.31 -16.36
N ASP A 278 6.53 -5.01 -16.40
CA ASP A 278 7.07 -4.35 -17.57
C ASP A 278 8.60 -4.19 -17.54
N ARG A 279 9.24 -4.27 -18.71
CA ARG A 279 10.70 -4.16 -18.84
C ARG A 279 11.20 -2.74 -18.58
N GLU A 280 10.44 -1.74 -18.98
CA GLU A 280 10.81 -0.34 -18.76
C GLU A 280 10.66 0.02 -17.29
N LEU A 281 9.57 -0.41 -16.65
CA LEU A 281 9.40 -0.26 -15.20
C LEU A 281 10.57 -0.90 -14.43
N ARG A 282 10.98 -2.13 -14.77
CA ARG A 282 12.15 -2.79 -14.18
C ARG A 282 13.45 -1.99 -14.29
N ARG A 283 13.66 -1.30 -15.41
CA ARG A 283 14.88 -0.51 -15.62
C ARG A 283 14.91 0.75 -14.75
N GLN A 284 13.76 1.37 -14.57
CA GLN A 284 13.64 2.63 -13.82
C GLN A 284 13.57 2.40 -12.31
N TRP A 285 13.00 1.26 -11.89
CA TRP A 285 12.68 0.96 -10.50
C TRP A 285 13.85 1.17 -9.55
N ALA A 286 14.95 0.43 -9.75
CA ALA A 286 16.09 0.48 -8.85
C ALA A 286 16.68 1.89 -8.73
N ALA A 287 16.75 2.64 -9.84
CA ALA A 287 17.30 3.99 -9.85
C ALA A 287 16.41 4.98 -9.09
N VAL A 288 15.10 4.96 -9.34
CA VAL A 288 14.15 5.88 -8.70
C VAL A 288 14.00 5.55 -7.20
N MET A 289 13.80 4.28 -6.86
CA MET A 289 13.67 3.83 -5.47
C MET A 289 14.93 4.14 -4.66
N SER A 290 16.12 3.82 -5.17
CA SER A 290 17.38 4.09 -4.46
C SER A 290 17.62 5.59 -4.27
N ALA A 291 17.29 6.41 -5.28
CA ALA A 291 17.47 7.86 -5.19
C ALA A 291 16.51 8.48 -4.17
N ALA A 292 15.26 8.03 -4.13
CA ALA A 292 14.27 8.51 -3.16
C ALA A 292 14.59 8.02 -1.73
N HIS A 293 15.01 6.76 -1.57
CA HIS A 293 15.47 6.22 -0.29
C HIS A 293 16.66 7.01 0.28
N HIS A 294 17.64 7.34 -0.56
CA HIS A 294 18.77 8.19 -0.15
C HIS A 294 18.31 9.59 0.31
N ARG A 295 17.40 10.24 -0.43
CA ARG A 295 16.83 11.55 -0.05
C ARG A 295 16.07 11.47 1.27
N LEU A 296 15.29 10.42 1.48
CA LEU A 296 14.60 10.18 2.76
C LEU A 296 15.62 10.08 3.90
N GLY A 297 16.68 9.30 3.74
CA GLY A 297 17.76 9.20 4.73
C GLY A 297 18.41 10.55 5.06
N GLU A 298 18.68 11.40 4.06
CA GLU A 298 19.20 12.75 4.29
C GLU A 298 18.21 13.65 5.04
N ASN A 299 16.92 13.59 4.68
CA ASN A 299 15.86 14.36 5.32
C ASN A 299 15.63 13.92 6.78
N THR A 300 15.64 12.61 7.05
CA THR A 300 15.55 12.03 8.39
C THR A 300 16.70 12.50 9.28
N GLN A 301 17.94 12.46 8.79
CA GLN A 301 19.10 12.96 9.54
C GLN A 301 19.00 14.45 9.90
N GLN A 302 18.27 15.22 9.09
CA GLN A 302 18.06 16.65 9.27
C GLN A 302 16.75 17.00 9.98
N ASN A 303 15.97 15.99 10.42
CA ASN A 303 14.64 16.14 10.99
C ASN A 303 13.69 16.98 10.10
N ARG A 304 13.80 16.81 8.77
CA ARG A 304 12.91 17.46 7.83
C ARG A 304 11.66 16.59 7.65
N PRO A 305 10.45 17.13 7.89
CA PRO A 305 9.22 16.39 7.65
C PRO A 305 9.03 16.18 6.14
N THR A 306 8.66 14.97 5.74
CA THR A 306 8.38 14.60 4.34
C THR A 306 7.04 13.89 4.22
N ALA A 307 6.61 13.60 2.99
CA ALA A 307 5.47 12.74 2.69
C ALA A 307 5.68 11.28 3.13
N LEU A 308 6.94 10.86 3.28
CA LEU A 308 7.35 9.51 3.66
C LEU A 308 7.70 9.49 5.15
N ASP A 309 7.34 8.40 5.83
CA ASP A 309 7.74 8.17 7.21
C ASP A 309 9.27 7.97 7.31
N PRO A 310 9.97 8.59 8.29
CA PRO A 310 11.39 8.38 8.51
C PRO A 310 11.84 6.93 8.68
N TYR A 311 10.95 6.04 9.15
CA TYR A 311 11.21 4.61 9.31
C TYR A 311 11.62 3.93 7.99
N GLY A 312 11.06 4.40 6.86
CA GLY A 312 11.44 3.91 5.54
C GLY A 312 12.90 4.19 5.16
N ALA A 313 13.70 4.91 5.96
CA ALA A 313 15.13 5.09 5.76
C ALA A 313 15.99 3.93 6.30
N GLU A 314 15.39 2.97 6.99
CA GLU A 314 16.12 1.85 7.62
C GLU A 314 16.58 0.82 6.58
N GLU A 315 15.66 0.30 5.78
CA GLU A 315 15.94 -0.70 4.75
C GLU A 315 15.14 -0.48 3.46
N PRO A 316 15.61 -0.99 2.29
CA PRO A 316 14.89 -0.85 1.03
C PRO A 316 13.48 -1.46 0.99
N SER A 317 13.24 -2.56 1.73
CA SER A 317 11.90 -3.17 1.89
C SER A 317 10.97 -2.22 2.65
N GLU A 318 11.44 -1.67 3.78
CA GLU A 318 10.70 -0.67 4.56
C GLU A 318 10.42 0.59 3.77
N PHE A 319 11.41 1.04 3.00
CA PHE A 319 11.23 2.16 2.08
C PHE A 319 10.07 1.91 1.11
N PHE A 320 10.00 0.70 0.54
CA PHE A 320 8.91 0.34 -0.37
C PHE A 320 7.56 0.35 0.35
N ALA A 321 7.44 -0.28 1.51
CA ALA A 321 6.20 -0.30 2.28
C ALA A 321 5.71 1.11 2.64
N VAL A 322 6.59 1.96 3.19
CA VAL A 322 6.28 3.37 3.50
C VAL A 322 5.93 4.18 2.26
N ALA A 323 6.58 3.92 1.13
CA ALA A 323 6.24 4.57 -0.13
C ALA A 323 4.86 4.16 -0.64
N VAL A 324 4.45 2.90 -0.45
CA VAL A 324 3.09 2.42 -0.75
C VAL A 324 2.06 3.11 0.13
N GLU A 325 2.31 3.23 1.43
CA GLU A 325 1.43 3.95 2.35
C GLU A 325 1.26 5.41 1.90
N ALA A 326 2.36 6.14 1.70
CA ALA A 326 2.31 7.54 1.26
C ALA A 326 1.60 7.70 -0.08
N PHE A 327 1.74 6.74 -1.00
CA PHE A 327 1.08 6.75 -2.30
C PHE A 327 -0.45 6.69 -2.20
N PHE A 328 -1.00 5.91 -1.27
CA PHE A 328 -2.46 5.77 -1.12
C PHE A 328 -3.06 6.73 -0.10
N LEU A 329 -2.33 7.08 0.96
CA LEU A 329 -2.83 7.93 2.03
C LEU A 329 -2.58 9.42 1.75
N ARG A 330 -1.38 9.77 1.25
CA ARG A 330 -0.94 11.17 1.05
C ARG A 330 -0.47 11.44 -0.39
N PRO A 331 -1.27 11.07 -1.41
CA PRO A 331 -0.83 11.07 -2.81
C PRO A 331 -0.38 12.43 -3.34
N HIS A 332 -1.11 13.50 -2.97
CA HIS A 332 -0.76 14.86 -3.40
C HIS A 332 0.62 15.28 -2.88
N ARG A 333 0.87 15.05 -1.60
CA ARG A 333 2.15 15.41 -0.97
C ARG A 333 3.30 14.58 -1.55
N LEU A 334 3.07 13.30 -1.79
CA LEU A 334 4.07 12.44 -2.43
C LEU A 334 4.39 12.90 -3.85
N ALA A 335 3.40 13.29 -4.66
CA ALA A 335 3.64 13.78 -6.01
C ALA A 335 4.34 15.15 -6.04
N GLU A 336 4.10 16.01 -5.05
CA GLU A 336 4.78 17.30 -4.92
C GLU A 336 6.25 17.14 -4.50
N GLU A 337 6.51 16.31 -3.48
CA GLU A 337 7.84 16.15 -2.90
C GLU A 337 8.72 15.14 -3.66
N GLU A 338 8.12 14.05 -4.17
CA GLU A 338 8.80 12.92 -4.82
C GLU A 338 8.10 12.50 -6.14
N PRO A 339 8.03 13.39 -7.16
CA PRO A 339 7.24 13.17 -8.38
C PRO A 339 7.68 11.95 -9.21
N ASP A 340 8.97 11.61 -9.20
CA ASP A 340 9.48 10.43 -9.91
C ASP A 340 9.04 9.14 -9.23
N LEU A 341 9.08 9.10 -7.90
CA LEU A 341 8.59 7.98 -7.10
C LEU A 341 7.08 7.81 -7.28
N TYR A 342 6.32 8.90 -7.21
CA TYR A 342 4.88 8.88 -7.42
C TYR A 342 4.52 8.26 -8.78
N ARG A 343 5.16 8.72 -9.87
CA ARG A 343 4.91 8.18 -11.22
C ARG A 343 5.31 6.71 -11.34
N LEU A 344 6.39 6.29 -10.66
CA LEU A 344 6.83 4.90 -10.62
C LEU A 344 5.77 4.00 -9.97
N LEU A 345 5.26 4.42 -8.80
CA LEU A 345 4.22 3.68 -8.07
C LEU A 345 2.89 3.69 -8.82
N ALA A 346 2.50 4.81 -9.43
CA ALA A 346 1.32 4.89 -10.30
C ALA A 346 1.42 3.92 -11.49
N ALA A 347 2.60 3.79 -12.10
CA ALA A 347 2.82 2.84 -13.18
C ALA A 347 2.77 1.38 -12.71
N TYR A 348 3.27 1.09 -11.50
CA TYR A 348 3.24 -0.25 -10.91
C TYR A 348 1.83 -0.68 -10.48
N PHE A 349 1.14 0.16 -9.70
CA PHE A 349 -0.21 -0.10 -9.23
C PHE A 349 -1.28 0.10 -10.30
N ARG A 350 -0.94 0.80 -11.39
CA ARG A 350 -1.88 1.23 -12.45
C ARG A 350 -3.05 2.02 -11.88
N GLN A 351 -2.75 2.84 -10.88
CA GLN A 351 -3.70 3.64 -10.12
C GLN A 351 -3.16 5.07 -10.03
N ASP A 352 -4.06 6.03 -9.90
CA ASP A 352 -3.72 7.45 -9.68
C ASP A 352 -4.56 7.98 -8.51
N PRO A 353 -4.10 7.80 -7.25
CA PRO A 353 -4.88 8.23 -6.09
C PRO A 353 -5.04 9.75 -5.93
N ILE A 354 -4.35 10.58 -6.74
CA ILE A 354 -4.61 12.04 -6.81
C ILE A 354 -5.97 12.33 -7.46
N THR A 355 -6.43 11.41 -8.31
CA THR A 355 -7.70 11.55 -9.05
C THR A 355 -8.92 10.98 -8.32
N TRP A 356 -8.69 10.37 -7.16
CA TRP A 356 -9.74 9.83 -6.29
C TRP A 356 -10.57 10.97 -5.67
N ILE A 357 -11.86 10.70 -5.39
CA ILE A 357 -12.87 11.73 -5.06
C ILE A 357 -13.00 11.93 -3.55
#